data_AF-A0A085N1M4-F1
#
_entry.id   AF-A0A085N1M4-F1
#
_cell.length_a   1.000
_cell.length_b   1.000
_cell.length_c   1.000
_cell.angle_alpha   90.00
_cell.angle_beta   90.00
_cell.angle_gamma   90.00
#
_symmetry.space_group_name_H-M   'P 1'
#
loop_
_entity.id
_entity.type
_entity.pdbx_description
1 polymer ?
#
loop_
_entity_poly.entity_id
_entity_poly.type
_entity_poly.pdbx_seq_one_letter_code
_entity_poly.pdbx_strand_id
1 'polypeptide(L)' 'MVDLIIADGVINEAYCLWERNVPFLYDILISHAPEWSSLSVQRLPGMEECPKDSQRLSYKLQRMILGVNITDS' A
#
# COMPACT_ATOMS: atom_id res chain seq x y z
N MET A 1 -26.98 -0.35 14.63
CA MET A 1 -26.99 0.21 13.25
C MET A 1 -26.41 1.62 13.23
N VAL A 2 -26.85 2.52 14.13
CA VAL A 2 -26.26 3.87 14.28
C VAL A 2 -24.78 3.86 14.67
N ASP A 3 -24.34 2.92 15.51
CA ASP A 3 -22.95 2.87 15.99
C ASP A 3 -21.94 2.54 14.88
N LEU A 4 -22.33 1.73 13.89
CA LEU A 4 -21.48 1.39 12.75
C LEU A 4 -21.25 2.59 11.83
N ILE A 5 -22.29 3.41 11.64
CA ILE A 5 -22.22 4.62 10.81
C ILE A 5 -21.32 5.66 11.47
N ILE A 6 -21.42 5.81 12.79
CA ILE A 6 -20.56 6.71 13.56
C ILE A 6 -19.09 6.24 13.46
N ALA A 7 -18.84 4.94 13.62
CA ALA A 7 -17.49 4.38 13.51
C ALA A 7 -16.88 4.61 12.12
N ASP A 8 -17.64 4.38 11.05
CA ASP A 8 -17.19 4.59 9.66
C ASP A 8 -16.84 6.06 9.40
N GLY A 9 -17.68 7.00 9.87
CA GLY A 9 -17.41 8.44 9.77
C GLY A 9 -16.12 8.85 10.46
N VAL A 10 -15.87 8.35 11.67
CA VAL A 10 -14.63 8.63 12.42
C VAL A 10 -13.40 8.06 11.71
N ILE A 11 -13.51 6.85 11.16
CA ILE A 11 -12.42 6.22 10.39
C ILE A 11 -12.08 7.06 9.15
N ASN A 12 -13.10 7.54 8.44
CA ASN A 12 -12.92 8.36 7.25
C ASN A 12 -12.31 9.73 7.57
N GLU A 13 -12.77 10.42 8.62
CA GLU A 13 -12.18 11.70 9.04
C GLU A 13 -10.70 11.56 9.44
N ALA A 14 -10.37 10.49 10.18
CA ALA A 14 -8.99 10.18 10.54
C ALA A 14 -8.14 9.86 9.31
N TYR A 15 -8.68 9.12 8.33
CA TYR A 15 -8.00 8.82 7.06
C TYR A 15 -7.71 10.09 6.26
N CYS A 16 -8.70 10.98 6.08
CA CYS A 16 -8.51 12.23 5.36
C CYS A 16 -7.47 13.14 6.04
N LEU A 17 -7.43 13.17 7.37
CA LEU A 17 -6.40 13.92 8.09
C LEU A 17 -5.02 13.30 7.90
N TRP A 18 -4.90 11.97 7.97
CA TRP A 18 -3.65 11.28 7.71
C TRP A 18 -3.15 11.56 6.29
N GLU A 19 -4.03 11.46 5.28
CA GLU A 19 -3.71 11.69 3.86
C GLU A 19 -3.13 13.09 3.62
N ARG A 20 -3.74 14.13 4.21
CA ARG A 20 -3.25 15.52 4.14
C ARG A 20 -1.86 15.69 4.74
N ASN A 21 -1.47 14.81 5.67
CA ASN A 21 -0.17 14.86 6.34
C ASN A 21 0.89 13.95 5.70
N VAL A 22 0.53 13.08 4.74
CA VAL A 22 1.45 12.11 4.13
C VAL A 22 2.77 12.74 3.64
N PRO A 23 2.79 13.87 2.91
CA PRO A 23 4.04 14.46 2.42
C PRO A 23 4.98 14.94 3.53
N PHE A 24 4.48 15.16 4.75
CA PHE A 24 5.28 15.53 5.91
C PHE A 24 5.73 14.32 6.73
N LEU A 25 5.03 13.19 6.61
CA LEU A 25 5.24 11.98 7.43
C LEU A 25 6.12 10.93 6.75
N TYR A 26 6.09 10.84 5.41
CA TYR A 26 6.76 9.78 4.65
C TYR A 26 7.49 10.35 3.44
N ASP A 27 8.72 9.89 3.20
CA ASP A 27 9.45 10.21 1.97
C ASP A 27 8.81 9.55 0.74
N ILE A 28 8.25 8.34 0.91
CA ILE A 28 7.59 7.56 -0.14
C ILE A 28 6.37 6.86 0.45
N LEU A 29 5.22 7.04 -0.20
CA LEU A 29 4.00 6.27 0.03
C LEU A 29 3.57 5.64 -1.30
N ILE A 30 3.33 4.32 -1.28
CA ILE A 30 2.79 3.59 -2.42
C ILE A 30 1.48 2.96 -1.96
N SER A 31 0.38 3.39 -2.55
CA SER A 31 -0.95 2.82 -2.30
C SER A 31 -1.43 2.07 -3.53
N HIS A 32 -1.91 0.86 -3.33
CA HIS A 32 -2.48 0.00 -4.35
C HIS A 32 -3.67 -0.74 -3.74
N ALA A 33 -4.79 -0.79 -4.44
CA ALA A 33 -5.96 -1.58 -4.05
C ALA A 33 -5.88 -2.95 -4.75
N PRO A 34 -5.43 -4.02 -4.08
CA PRO A 34 -5.36 -5.33 -4.69
C PRO A 34 -6.78 -5.88 -4.92
N GLU A 35 -6.92 -6.76 -5.90
CA GLU A 35 -8.21 -7.40 -6.22
C GLU A 35 -8.74 -8.29 -5.07
N TRP A 36 -7.82 -8.90 -4.31
CA TRP A 36 -8.13 -9.79 -3.18
C TRP A 36 -7.42 -9.31 -1.92
N SER A 37 -8.03 -9.56 -0.76
CA SER A 37 -7.35 -9.32 0.51
C SER A 37 -6.14 -10.25 0.64
N SER A 38 -4.98 -9.67 0.97
CA SER A 38 -3.77 -10.44 1.24
C SER A 38 -3.74 -10.80 2.72
N LEU A 39 -3.52 -12.07 3.03
CA LEU A 39 -3.34 -12.55 4.41
C LEU A 39 -1.89 -12.42 4.86
N SER A 40 -0.93 -12.47 3.92
CA SER A 40 0.49 -12.28 4.22
C SER A 40 1.17 -11.37 3.19
N VAL A 41 2.23 -10.68 3.61
CA VAL A 41 3.11 -9.91 2.73
C VAL A 41 4.56 -10.22 3.08
N GLN A 42 5.36 -10.58 2.09
CA GLN A 42 6.78 -10.85 2.26
C GLN A 42 7.60 -10.10 1.23
N ARG A 43 8.58 -9.31 1.69
CA ARG A 43 9.57 -8.71 0.79
C ARG A 43 10.65 -9.74 0.46
N LEU A 44 11.01 -9.84 -0.81
CA LEU A 44 12.10 -10.70 -1.25
C LEU A 44 13.44 -9.98 -1.15
N PRO A 45 14.53 -10.69 -0.81
CA PRO A 45 15.88 -10.15 -0.94
C PRO A 45 16.25 -10.01 -2.42
N GLY A 46 17.00 -8.95 -2.76
CA GLY A 46 17.42 -8.68 -4.13
C GLY A 46 16.74 -7.43 -4.70
N MET A 47 17.26 -6.27 -4.31
CA MET A 47 16.91 -5.01 -4.95
C MET A 47 17.69 -4.89 -6.25
N GLU A 48 16.99 -4.70 -7.36
CA GLU A 48 17.60 -4.56 -8.68
C GLU A 48 17.65 -3.09 -9.05
N GLU A 49 18.84 -2.58 -9.38
CA GLU A 49 19.02 -1.24 -9.92
C GLU A 49 18.87 -1.35 -11.44
N CYS A 50 17.73 -0.91 -11.97
CA CYS A 50 17.47 -0.99 -13.40
C CYS A 50 18.30 0.07 -14.14
N PRO A 51 18.94 -0.29 -15.27
CA PRO A 51 19.69 0.68 -16.07
C PRO A 51 18.76 1.79 -16.56
N LYS A 52 19.32 2.99 -16.69
CA LYS A 52 18.61 4.17 -17.20
C LYS A 52 18.03 3.83 -18.57
N ASP A 53 16.71 3.64 -18.64
CA ASP A 53 16.01 3.56 -19.91
C ASP A 53 16.20 4.91 -20.66
N SER A 54 15.84 4.93 -21.94
CA SER A 54 15.82 6.05 -22.88
C SER A 54 15.29 7.38 -22.30
N GLN A 55 14.57 7.34 -21.18
CA GLN A 55 14.02 8.47 -20.43
C GLN A 55 14.88 8.94 -19.22
N ARG A 56 16.08 8.39 -19.01
CA ARG A 56 17.09 8.82 -18.01
C ARG A 56 16.69 8.73 -16.53
N LEU A 57 15.57 8.10 -16.18
CA LEU A 57 15.18 7.87 -14.78
C LEU A 57 15.76 6.55 -14.25
N SER A 58 16.42 6.62 -13.08
CA SER A 58 16.83 5.44 -12.31
C SER A 58 15.74 5.08 -11.30
N TYR A 59 15.23 3.85 -11.35
CA TYR A 59 14.30 3.31 -10.35
C TYR A 59 14.88 2.03 -9.74
N LYS A 60 14.41 1.70 -8.54
CA LYS A 60 14.79 0.49 -7.81
C LYS A 60 13.63 -0.49 -7.83
N LEU A 61 13.88 -1.71 -8.31
CA LEU A 61 12.87 -2.76 -8.32
C LEU A 61 12.93 -3.53 -6.99
N GLN A 62 11.81 -3.52 -6.27
CA GLN A 62 11.60 -4.29 -5.05
C GLN A 62 10.49 -5.32 -5.30
N ARG A 63 10.82 -6.60 -5.19
CA ARG A 63 9.83 -7.68 -5.34
C ARG A 63 9.15 -7.98 -4.01
N MET A 64 7.84 -8.21 -4.07
CA MET A 64 7.00 -8.57 -2.92
C MET A 64 6.11 -9.75 -3.28
N ILE A 65 5.93 -10.67 -2.34
CA ILE A 65 4.97 -11.79 -2.42
C ILE A 65 3.78 -11.44 -1.54
N LEU A 66 2.59 -11.55 -2.10
CA LEU A 66 1.31 -11.39 -1.42
C LEU A 66 0.66 -12.76 -1.35
N GLY A 67 0.47 -13.29 -0.14
CA GLY A 67 -0.23 -14.55 0.07
C GLY A 67 -1.73 -14.27 0.23
N VAL A 68 -2.53 -14.74 -0.70
CA VAL A 68 -4.00 -14.72 -0.59
C VAL A 68 -4.47 -16.05 -0.02
N ASN A 69 -5.40 -16.00 0.93
CA ASN A 69 -6.12 -17.20 1.37
C ASN A 69 -7.51 -17.19 0.73
N ILE A 70 -7.76 -18.16 -0.15
CA ILE A 70 -9.04 -18.32 -0.85
C ILE A 70 -10.00 -19.28 -0.13
N THR A 71 -9.74 -19.67 1.13
CA THR A 71 -10.69 -20.52 1.88
C THR A 71 -11.94 -19.72 2.24
N ASP A 72 -12.90 -19.75 1.32
CA ASP A 72 -14.33 -19.73 1.63
C ASP A 72 -14.72 -21.15 2.03
N SER A 73 -14.97 -21.40 3.31
CA SER A 73 -15.53 -22.65 3.84
C SER A 73 -16.31 -22.36 5.10
#